data_AF-Q31A78-F1
#
_entry.id   AF-Q31A78-F1
#
_cell.length_a   1.000
_cell.length_b   1.000
_cell.length_c   1.000
_cell.angle_alpha   90.00
_cell.angle_beta   90.00
_cell.angle_gamma   90.00
#
_symmetry.space_group_name_H-M   'P 1'
#
loop_
_entity.id
_entity.type
_entity.pdbx_description
1 polymer ?
#
loop_
_entity_poly.entity_id
_entity_poly.type
_entity_poly.pdbx_seq_one_letter_code
_entity_poly.pdbx_strand_id
1 'polypeptide(L)'
;MKVLENIASDLEQRITEASIGNSSRPTILFCGCDPRLKKDLHKRAKRIGFTPSYSIKHPSIKVELQNFGNRKIETDRFKTITMDYENFEFICRYLES
;
A
#
# COMPACT_ATOMS: atom_id res chain seq x y z
N MET A 1 -8.54 14.29 -0.93
CA MET A 1 -7.38 14.26 -0.01
C MET A 1 -7.71 13.57 1.31
N LYS A 2 -8.76 13.95 2.06
CA LYS A 2 -9.14 13.31 3.33
C LYS A 2 -9.17 11.77 3.34
N VAL A 3 -9.62 11.13 2.25
CA VAL A 3 -9.64 9.65 2.16
C VAL A 3 -8.23 9.05 2.21
N LEU A 4 -7.28 9.63 1.48
CA LEU A 4 -5.89 9.15 1.45
C LEU A 4 -5.18 9.40 2.78
N GLU A 5 -5.43 10.55 3.41
CA GLU A 5 -4.87 10.87 4.74
C GLU A 5 -5.40 9.89 5.80
N ASN A 6 -6.70 9.59 5.78
CA ASN A 6 -7.28 8.61 6.69
C ASN A 6 -6.70 7.21 6.46
N ILE A 7 -6.50 6.81 5.19
CA ILE A 7 -5.85 5.54 4.87
C ILE A 7 -4.39 5.54 5.35
N ALA A 8 -3.65 6.63 5.12
CA ALA A 8 -2.25 6.73 5.54
C ALA A 8 -2.13 6.63 7.06
N SER A 9 -2.96 7.35 7.81
CA SER A 9 -2.98 7.32 9.27
C SER A 9 -3.36 5.94 9.83
N ASP A 10 -4.36 5.26 9.24
CA ASP A 10 -4.70 3.87 9.62
C ASP A 10 -3.53 2.90 9.34
N LEU A 11 -2.83 3.07 8.22
CA LEU A 11 -1.66 2.25 7.90
C LEU A 11 -0.48 2.54 8.82
N GLU A 12 -0.24 3.80 9.17
CA GLU A 12 0.77 4.22 10.15
C GLU A 12 0.54 3.56 11.50
N GLN A 13 -0.70 3.59 11.99
CA GLN A 13 -1.08 2.94 13.23
C GLN A 13 -0.83 1.43 13.16
N ARG A 14 -1.25 0.76 12.08
CA ARG A 14 -1.04 -0.69 11.90
C ARG A 14 0.44 -1.06 11.83
N ILE A 15 1.26 -0.24 11.18
CA ILE A 15 2.72 -0.44 11.12
C ILE A 15 3.33 -0.27 12.52
N THR A 16 2.88 0.73 13.27
CA THR A 16 3.34 0.99 14.64
C THR A 16 2.97 -0.17 15.56
N GLU A 17 1.73 -0.64 15.53
CA GLU A 17 1.26 -1.80 16.29
C GLU A 17 2.04 -3.07 15.93
N ALA A 18 2.35 -3.27 14.64
CA ALA A 18 3.15 -4.40 14.20
C ALA A 18 4.62 -4.30 14.67
N SER A 19 5.17 -3.08 14.79
CA SER A 19 6.55 -2.86 15.25
C SER A 19 6.75 -3.23 16.72
N ILE A 20 5.70 -3.11 17.53
CA ILE A 20 5.70 -3.50 18.95
C ILE A 20 5.18 -4.93 19.18
N GLY A 21 4.89 -5.68 18.11
CA GLY A 21 4.49 -7.09 18.18
C GLY A 21 3.01 -7.36 18.43
N ASN A 22 2.15 -6.33 18.40
CA ASN A 22 0.71 -6.47 18.64
C ASN A 22 -0.07 -6.95 17.42
N SER A 23 0.49 -6.79 16.22
CA SER A 23 -0.16 -7.20 14.97
C SER A 23 0.85 -7.59 13.90
N SER A 24 0.36 -8.10 12.77
CA SER A 24 1.18 -8.38 11.59
C SER A 24 1.33 -7.13 10.72
N ARG A 25 2.51 -6.94 10.15
CA ARG A 25 2.77 -5.84 9.21
C ARG A 25 1.80 -5.90 8.02
N PRO A 26 1.24 -4.75 7.58
CA PRO A 26 0.35 -4.72 6.43
C PRO A 26 1.06 -5.24 5.18
N THR A 27 0.37 -6.09 4.41
CA THR A 27 0.92 -6.69 3.19
C THR A 27 0.59 -5.83 1.97
N ILE A 28 1.51 -5.76 1.02
CA ILE A 28 1.29 -5.02 -0.22
C ILE A 28 1.61 -5.87 -1.46
N LEU A 29 0.76 -5.78 -2.47
CA LEU A 29 0.91 -6.47 -3.75
C LEU A 29 0.93 -5.45 -4.89
N PHE A 30 1.99 -5.45 -5.69
CA PHE A 30 2.11 -4.59 -6.87
C PHE A 30 1.81 -5.37 -8.16
N CYS A 31 0.81 -4.91 -8.91
CA CYS A 31 0.29 -5.52 -10.13
C CYS A 31 0.46 -4.58 -11.34
N GLY A 32 0.85 -5.14 -12.49
CA GLY A 32 0.88 -4.40 -13.76
C GLY A 32 1.95 -3.30 -13.89
N CYS A 33 3.04 -3.36 -13.12
CA CYS A 33 4.13 -2.36 -13.16
C CYS A 33 5.30 -2.77 -14.07
N ASP A 34 6.08 -1.79 -14.53
CA ASP A 34 7.46 -2.03 -15.01
C ASP A 34 8.27 -2.74 -13.89
N PRO A 35 9.01 -3.82 -14.19
CA PRO A 35 9.74 -4.59 -13.19
C PRO A 35 10.75 -3.77 -12.36
N ARG A 36 11.35 -2.72 -12.93
CA ARG A 36 12.30 -1.85 -12.22
C ARG A 36 11.57 -0.97 -11.22
N LEU A 37 10.48 -0.33 -11.66
CA LEU A 37 9.62 0.48 -10.79
C LEU A 37 9.04 -0.36 -9.65
N LYS A 38 8.59 -1.59 -9.93
CA LYS A 38 8.15 -2.55 -8.92
C LYS A 38 9.23 -2.84 -7.88
N LYS A 39 10.48 -3.08 -8.32
CA LYS A 39 11.61 -3.38 -7.42
C LYS A 39 11.88 -2.24 -6.45
N ASP A 40 11.84 -1.00 -6.93
CA ASP A 40 12.11 0.17 -6.11
C ASP A 40 10.97 0.45 -5.12
N LEU A 41 9.72 0.31 -5.55
CA LEU A 41 8.55 0.42 -4.68
C LEU A 41 8.51 -0.69 -3.63
N HIS A 42 8.87 -1.93 -3.98
CA HIS A 42 9.01 -3.01 -3.00
C HIS A 42 10.04 -2.66 -1.92
N LYS A 43 11.22 -2.16 -2.31
CA LYS A 43 12.26 -1.74 -1.36
C LYS A 43 11.79 -0.60 -0.47
N ARG A 44 11.09 0.39 -1.03
CA ARG A 44 10.54 1.52 -0.29
C ARG A 44 9.47 1.08 0.70
N ALA A 45 8.48 0.33 0.26
CA ALA A 45 7.42 -0.21 1.11
C ALA A 45 7.99 -1.05 2.27
N LYS A 46 9.01 -1.89 2.01
CA LYS A 46 9.68 -2.66 3.06
C LYS A 46 10.36 -1.77 4.11
N ARG A 47 10.98 -0.65 3.70
CA ARG A 47 11.62 0.31 4.61
C ARG A 47 10.60 1.01 5.51
N ILE A 48 9.46 1.41 4.94
CA ILE A 48 8.36 2.04 5.68
C ILE A 48 7.74 1.08 6.71
N GLY A 49 7.76 -0.23 6.41
CA GLY A 49 7.29 -1.26 7.34
C GLY A 49 6.17 -2.14 6.81
N PHE A 50 5.88 -2.08 5.51
CA PHE A 50 5.01 -3.05 4.85
C PHE A 50 5.73 -4.39 4.62
N THR A 51 4.94 -5.41 4.30
CA THR A 51 5.41 -6.70 3.78
C THR A 51 5.05 -6.83 2.30
N PRO A 52 5.95 -6.47 1.36
CA PRO A 52 5.69 -6.66 -0.06
C PRO A 52 5.63 -8.14 -0.43
N SER A 53 4.62 -8.52 -1.19
CA SER A 53 4.45 -9.88 -1.73
C SER A 53 4.38 -9.86 -3.26
N TYR A 54 4.79 -10.96 -3.88
CA TYR A 54 4.64 -11.20 -5.31
C TYR A 54 3.33 -11.91 -5.66
N SER A 55 2.75 -12.64 -4.71
CA SER A 55 1.49 -13.36 -4.87
C SER A 55 0.84 -13.57 -3.50
N ILE A 56 -0.35 -13.01 -3.33
CA ILE A 56 -1.18 -13.19 -2.13
C ILE A 56 -2.65 -12.96 -2.52
N LYS A 57 -3.55 -13.77 -1.96
CA LYS A 57 -4.97 -13.74 -2.32
C LYS A 57 -5.70 -12.49 -1.78
N HIS A 58 -5.34 -12.06 -0.58
CA HIS A 58 -5.99 -10.95 0.14
C HIS A 58 -4.93 -10.05 0.79
N PRO A 59 -4.24 -9.20 0.00
CA PRO A 59 -3.28 -8.25 0.57
C PRO A 59 -4.01 -7.15 1.37
N SER A 60 -3.30 -6.46 2.26
CA SER A 60 -3.84 -5.23 2.86
C SER A 60 -3.99 -4.12 1.82
N ILE A 61 -3.01 -4.01 0.92
CA ILE A 61 -3.00 -3.04 -0.17
C ILE A 61 -2.67 -3.74 -1.50
N LYS A 62 -3.46 -3.44 -2.53
CA LYS A 62 -3.19 -3.82 -3.91
C LYS A 62 -2.94 -2.56 -4.73
N VAL A 63 -1.74 -2.43 -5.29
CA VAL A 63 -1.37 -1.31 -6.16
C VAL A 63 -1.42 -1.79 -7.60
N GLU A 64 -2.29 -1.20 -8.40
CA GLU A 64 -2.49 -1.57 -9.80
C GLU A 64 -2.14 -0.41 -10.74
N LEU A 65 -1.74 -0.74 -11.96
CA LEU A 65 -1.67 0.25 -13.04
C LEU A 65 -3.10 0.52 -13.51
N GLN A 66 -3.75 1.54 -12.94
CA GLN A 66 -5.05 1.98 -13.44
C GLN A 66 -4.86 2.81 -14.72
N ASN A 67 -5.75 2.65 -15.70
CA ASN A 67 -5.75 3.47 -16.90
C ASN A 67 -5.90 4.95 -16.53
N PHE A 68 -5.12 5.84 -17.17
CA PHE A 68 -5.17 7.30 -16.98
C PHE A 68 -6.62 7.80 -17.14
N GLY A 69 -7.32 8.01 -16.02
CA GLY A 69 -8.74 8.41 -16.00
C GLY A 69 -9.56 7.74 -14.90
N ASN A 70 -9.12 6.60 -14.39
CA ASN A 70 -9.72 5.95 -13.22
C ASN A 70 -8.66 5.97 -12.11
N ARG A 71 -8.83 6.84 -11.11
CA ARG A 71 -7.97 6.94 -9.91
C ARG A 71 -8.73 6.48 -8.67
N LYS A 72 -9.59 5.47 -8.85
CA LYS A 72 -10.56 5.10 -7.83
C LYS A 72 -9.86 4.25 -6.77
N ILE A 73 -10.07 4.65 -5.52
CA ILE A 73 -9.70 3.84 -4.37
C ILE A 73 -10.90 2.97 -4.05
N GLU A 74 -10.67 1.66 -4.00
CA GLU A 74 -11.71 0.68 -3.69
C GLU A 74 -11.30 -0.14 -2.48
N THR A 75 -12.29 -0.59 -1.71
CA THR A 75 -12.07 -1.53 -0.60
C THR A 75 -12.97 -2.72 -0.81
N ASP A 76 -12.39 -3.92 -0.90
CA ASP A 76 -13.14 -5.14 -1.09
C ASP A 76 -13.70 -5.70 0.24
N ARG A 77 -14.48 -6.80 0.15
CA ARG A 77 -15.04 -7.49 1.32
C ARG A 77 -13.99 -8.06 2.28
N PHE A 78 -12.74 -8.24 1.83
CA PHE A 78 -11.61 -8.70 2.62
C PHE A 78 -10.80 -7.54 3.20
N LYS A 79 -11.28 -6.30 3.03
CA LYS A 79 -10.61 -5.05 3.42
C LYS A 79 -9.30 -4.81 2.67
N THR A 80 -9.13 -5.40 1.49
CA THR A 80 -8.05 -5.06 0.57
C THR A 80 -8.33 -3.67 0.01
N ILE A 81 -7.41 -2.72 0.22
CA ILE A 81 -7.49 -1.41 -0.41
C ILE A 81 -6.80 -1.49 -1.78
N THR A 82 -7.54 -1.26 -2.85
CA THR A 82 -7.00 -1.19 -4.21
C THR A 82 -6.86 0.27 -4.64
N MET A 83 -5.68 0.65 -5.12
CA MET A 83 -5.38 2.01 -5.58
C MET A 83 -4.34 2.01 -6.70
N ASP A 84 -4.17 3.17 -7.35
CA ASP A 84 -3.10 3.38 -8.33
C ASP A 84 -1.76 3.77 -7.67
N TYR A 85 -0.73 3.88 -8.51
CA TYR A 85 0.62 4.25 -8.07
C TYR A 85 0.73 5.67 -7.51
N GLU A 86 -0.04 6.62 -8.01
CA GLU A 86 0.02 8.01 -7.53
C GLU A 86 -0.56 8.14 -6.12
N ASN A 87 -1.68 7.46 -5.88
CA ASN A 87 -2.27 7.36 -4.55
C ASN A 87 -1.31 6.65 -3.59
N PHE A 88 -0.69 5.55 -4.03
CA PHE A 88 0.29 4.86 -3.19
C PHE A 88 1.55 5.71 -2.94
N GLU A 89 2.01 6.49 -3.92
CA GLU A 89 3.11 7.44 -3.76
C GLU A 89 2.80 8.49 -2.70
N PHE A 90 1.57 9.00 -2.65
CA PHE A 90 1.11 9.88 -1.58
C PHE A 90 1.21 9.19 -0.21
N ILE A 91 0.71 7.95 -0.09
CA ILE A 91 0.80 7.17 1.16
C ILE A 91 2.26 7.01 1.58
N CYS A 92 3.16 6.65 0.66
CA CYS A 92 4.58 6.52 0.99
C CYS A 92 5.18 7.82 1.50
N ARG A 93 4.90 8.96 0.86
CA ARG A 93 5.42 10.27 1.31
C ARG A 93 4.90 10.65 2.69
N TYR A 94 3.62 10.39 2.95
CA TYR A 94 3.01 10.64 4.26
C TYR A 94 3.72 9.84 5.35
N LEU A 95 3.93 8.54 5.13
CA LEU A 95 4.55 7.63 6.11
C LEU A 95 6.07 7.78 6.26
N GLU A 96 6.72 8.54 5.37
CA GLU A 96 8.15 8.86 5.44
C GLU A 96 8.41 10.23 6.08
N SER A 97 7.36 11.04 6.27
CA SER A 97 7.44 12.36 6.90
C SER A 97 7.45 12.23 8.43
#